data_AF-A0A6C0H2X1-F1
#
_entry.id   AF-A0A6C0H2X1-F1
#
_cell.length_a   1.000
_cell.length_b   1.000
_cell.length_c   1.000
_cell.angle_alpha   90.00
_cell.angle_beta   90.00
_cell.angle_gamma   90.00
#
_symmetry.space_group_name_H-M   'P 1'
#
loop_
_entity.id
_entity.type
_entity.pdbx_description
1 polymer ?
#
loop_
_entity_poly.entity_id
_entity_poly.type
_entity_poly.pdbx_seq_one_letter_code
_entity_poly.pdbx_strand_id
1 'polypeptide(L)'
;MKSVISVVKNRRFDHKLLSEFIVKKQISLSEDYSKIKLTRDTLIKGFCSSCSLETFKNFRAIIKQDNLLCKLCTLKNAQNKTKATCMKNYGFEHALQSPEIRQKAKDTCMEKYGVENALQSPEIRQKAKDTCMEKYGVENALQSEKVKERMKDTCMEKYGVENASQSEQIKQKKIDTCMKNYGVKNPGQSEKVKERMKDTCMEKYGVENASQSEQIKQKKIDTCMKNHGVSYPCQSEQIKERMKDTCIEKYGVENVSQSPEIKQKKIYTCMKNYKVENPFQSSEIKEIMKDTSMKKYGVEYPMQNPEISEKSMLNSYNYKNYILPSGKIINYQGYENFAIERFIKAEYLRKIS
;
A
#
# COMPACT_ATOMS: atom_id res chain seq x y z
N MET A 1 6.74 34.59 -29.55
CA MET A 1 7.99 34.60 -28.75
C MET A 1 9.25 34.60 -29.64
N LYS A 2 9.30 35.44 -30.69
CA LYS A 2 10.55 35.79 -31.38
C LYS A 2 11.02 37.13 -30.81
N SER A 3 11.72 37.17 -29.67
CA SER A 3 12.36 38.42 -29.22
C SER A 3 13.47 38.33 -28.15
N VAL A 4 13.72 37.20 -27.49
CA VAL A 4 14.81 37.14 -26.47
C VAL A 4 16.07 36.45 -27.00
N ILE A 5 15.94 35.50 -27.94
CA ILE A 5 17.07 34.70 -28.44
C ILE A 5 17.98 35.51 -29.39
N SER A 6 17.45 36.52 -30.09
CA SER A 6 18.23 37.38 -30.99
C SER A 6 19.12 38.39 -30.26
N VAL A 7 18.86 38.68 -28.99
CA VAL A 7 19.56 39.74 -28.23
C VAL A 7 20.85 39.24 -27.53
N VAL A 8 21.01 37.93 -27.35
CA VAL A 8 22.09 37.35 -26.51
C VAL A 8 23.32 36.91 -27.33
N LYS A 9 23.25 36.88 -28.66
CA LYS A 9 24.34 36.28 -29.46
C LYS A 9 25.68 37.03 -29.42
N ASN A 10 25.70 38.34 -29.12
CA ASN A 10 26.92 39.17 -29.16
C ASN A 10 27.13 40.11 -27.94
N ARG A 11 26.48 39.87 -26.79
CA ARG A 11 26.64 40.76 -25.61
C ARG A 11 27.80 40.31 -24.71
N ARG A 12 28.66 41.25 -24.34
CA ARG A 12 29.73 41.05 -23.36
C ARG A 12 29.11 40.89 -21.97
N PHE A 13 29.52 39.87 -21.24
CA PHE A 13 29.09 39.65 -19.86
C PHE A 13 29.95 40.53 -18.94
N ASP A 14 29.50 41.75 -18.68
CA ASP A 14 30.19 42.74 -17.84
C ASP A 14 29.31 43.23 -16.68
N HIS A 15 29.92 44.03 -15.80
CA HIS A 15 29.22 44.58 -14.63
C HIS A 15 28.05 45.47 -15.04
N LYS A 16 28.19 46.23 -16.14
CA LYS A 16 27.13 47.09 -16.66
C LYS A 16 25.86 46.29 -17.00
N LEU A 17 26.02 45.18 -17.73
CA LEU A 17 24.91 44.29 -18.06
C LEU A 17 24.24 43.71 -16.79
N LEU A 18 25.04 43.37 -15.78
CA LEU A 18 24.53 42.84 -14.52
C LEU A 18 23.72 43.91 -13.76
N SER A 19 24.26 45.13 -13.62
CA SER A 19 23.57 46.26 -12.97
C SER A 19 22.26 46.63 -13.66
N GLU A 20 22.26 46.73 -14.99
CA GLU A 20 21.05 46.98 -15.79
C GLU A 20 19.97 45.90 -15.54
N PHE A 21 20.39 44.64 -15.47
CA PHE A 21 19.48 43.53 -15.24
C PHE A 21 18.89 43.54 -13.82
N ILE A 22 19.71 43.82 -12.81
CA ILE A 22 19.32 43.93 -11.41
C ILE A 22 18.26 45.00 -11.23
N VAL A 23 18.49 46.20 -11.78
CA VAL A 23 17.54 47.31 -11.71
C VAL A 23 16.26 46.96 -12.44
N LYS A 24 16.36 46.43 -13.67
CA LYS A 24 15.19 46.07 -14.48
C LYS A 24 14.29 45.01 -13.84
N LYS A 25 14.89 44.04 -13.15
CA LYS A 25 14.17 42.89 -12.56
C LYS A 25 13.97 43.00 -11.05
N GLN A 26 14.41 44.09 -10.44
CA GLN A 26 14.34 44.32 -8.99
C GLN A 26 14.93 43.14 -8.20
N ILE A 27 16.08 42.64 -8.66
CA ILE A 27 16.76 41.51 -8.02
C ILE A 27 17.72 42.05 -6.98
N SER A 28 17.70 41.47 -5.78
CA SER A 28 18.71 41.78 -4.75
C SER A 28 19.86 40.78 -4.84
N LEU A 29 21.10 41.28 -4.90
CA LEU A 29 22.30 40.45 -4.82
C LEU A 29 22.73 40.24 -3.37
N SER A 30 23.42 39.14 -3.09
CA SER A 30 24.04 38.91 -1.77
C SER A 30 25.51 39.33 -1.69
N GLU A 31 26.17 39.52 -2.84
CA GLU A 31 27.58 39.91 -2.92
C GLU A 31 27.76 41.11 -3.88
N ASP A 32 28.80 41.90 -3.64
CA ASP A 32 29.23 42.96 -4.56
C ASP A 32 30.13 42.39 -5.66
N TYR A 33 29.76 42.62 -6.92
CA TYR A 33 30.50 42.17 -8.10
C TYR A 33 31.24 43.31 -8.81
N SER A 34 31.29 44.51 -8.23
CA SER A 34 31.87 45.72 -8.85
C SER A 34 33.36 45.59 -9.19
N LYS A 35 34.11 44.81 -8.39
CA LYS A 35 35.57 44.63 -8.55
C LYS A 35 35.96 43.32 -9.23
N ILE A 36 34.99 42.48 -9.60
CA ILE A 36 35.24 41.14 -10.15
C ILE A 36 35.07 41.16 -11.66
N LYS A 37 36.01 40.55 -12.39
CA LYS A 37 35.88 40.35 -13.84
C LYS A 37 34.79 39.31 -14.10
N LEU A 38 33.60 39.78 -14.47
CA LEU A 38 32.49 38.91 -14.81
C LEU A 38 32.73 38.17 -16.11
N THR A 39 32.29 36.92 -16.15
CA THR A 39 32.27 36.05 -17.32
C THR A 39 30.89 35.43 -17.45
N ARG A 40 30.62 34.82 -18.61
CA ARG A 40 29.37 34.09 -18.86
C ARG A 40 29.05 33.02 -17.83
N ASP A 41 30.07 32.41 -17.22
CA ASP A 41 29.94 31.29 -16.30
C ASP A 41 30.18 31.71 -14.85
N THR A 42 30.38 33.01 -14.58
CA THR A 42 30.45 33.54 -13.22
C THR A 42 29.16 33.26 -12.47
N LEU A 43 29.28 32.71 -11.27
CA LEU A 43 28.17 32.46 -10.36
C LEU A 43 27.76 33.76 -9.70
N ILE A 44 26.54 34.21 -9.99
CA ILE A 44 25.94 35.37 -9.35
C ILE A 44 25.06 34.87 -8.22
N LYS A 45 25.35 35.31 -6.99
CA LYS A 45 24.57 35.03 -5.80
C LYS A 45 23.61 36.17 -5.52
N GLY A 46 22.39 35.83 -5.14
CA GLY A 46 21.34 36.78 -4.82
C GLY A 46 20.08 36.09 -4.36
N PHE A 47 19.00 36.85 -4.27
CA PHE A 47 17.74 36.34 -3.75
C PHE A 47 16.80 35.90 -4.87
N CYS A 48 16.16 34.75 -4.66
CA CYS A 48 15.21 34.20 -5.60
C CYS A 48 14.02 35.15 -5.80
N SER A 49 13.73 35.53 -7.04
CA SER A 49 12.64 36.47 -7.36
C SER A 49 11.23 35.99 -6.95
N SER A 50 11.06 34.72 -6.59
CA SER A 50 9.75 34.15 -6.24
C SER A 50 9.61 33.70 -4.79
N CYS A 51 10.71 33.39 -4.10
CA CYS A 51 10.65 32.87 -2.72
C CYS A 51 11.65 33.55 -1.78
N SER A 52 12.39 34.55 -2.27
CA SER A 52 13.36 35.36 -1.53
C SER A 52 14.45 34.58 -0.79
N LEU A 53 14.61 33.28 -1.06
CA LEU A 53 15.71 32.48 -0.55
C LEU A 53 16.98 32.80 -1.34
N GLU A 54 18.11 32.83 -0.64
CA GLU A 54 19.41 32.98 -1.29
C GLU A 54 19.64 31.84 -2.29
N THR A 55 20.14 32.21 -3.46
CA THR A 55 20.40 31.29 -4.55
C THR A 55 21.53 31.79 -5.42
N PHE A 56 22.06 30.90 -6.24
CA PHE A 56 23.14 31.23 -7.17
C PHE A 56 22.84 30.63 -8.53
N LYS A 57 23.18 31.38 -9.59
CA LYS A 57 23.10 30.92 -10.97
C LYS A 57 24.23 31.52 -11.80
N ASN A 58 24.62 30.80 -12.83
CA ASN A 58 25.57 31.32 -13.81
C ASN A 58 24.97 32.55 -14.51
N PHE A 59 25.79 33.56 -14.77
CA PHE A 59 25.35 34.82 -15.38
C PHE A 59 24.61 34.60 -16.71
N ARG A 60 25.10 33.68 -17.56
CA ARG A 60 24.41 33.27 -18.79
C ARG A 60 23.00 32.74 -18.56
N ALA A 61 22.79 31.93 -17.51
CA ALA A 61 21.50 31.33 -17.22
C ALA A 61 20.49 32.39 -16.78
N ILE A 62 20.93 33.36 -15.98
CA ILE A 62 20.11 34.49 -15.50
C ILE A 62 19.60 35.32 -16.69
N ILE A 63 20.50 35.70 -17.60
CA ILE A 63 20.13 36.48 -18.80
C ILE A 63 19.23 35.67 -19.74
N LYS A 64 19.52 34.38 -19.98
CA LYS A 64 18.71 33.53 -20.88
C LYS A 64 17.30 33.29 -20.33
N GLN A 65 17.18 33.10 -19.01
CA GLN A 65 15.90 32.83 -18.35
C GLN A 65 15.16 34.12 -18.00
N ASP A 66 15.83 35.28 -18.09
CA ASP A 66 15.33 36.60 -17.74
C ASP A 66 14.79 36.65 -16.28
N ASN A 67 15.39 35.84 -15.39
CA ASN A 67 15.07 35.76 -13.97
C ASN A 67 16.21 35.16 -13.13
N LEU A 68 16.19 35.40 -11.81
CA LEU A 68 17.00 34.70 -10.81
C LEU A 68 16.10 33.85 -9.92
N LEU A 69 15.77 32.64 -10.37
CA LEU A 69 14.99 31.68 -9.59
C LEU A 69 15.87 30.60 -8.96
N CYS A 70 15.56 30.17 -7.74
CA CYS A 70 16.21 29.01 -7.14
C CYS A 70 15.85 27.71 -7.89
N LYS A 71 16.55 26.61 -7.61
CA LYS A 71 16.33 25.31 -8.28
C LYS A 71 14.88 24.84 -8.16
N LEU A 72 14.28 24.98 -6.97
CA LEU A 72 12.88 24.61 -6.72
C LEU A 72 11.89 25.47 -7.50
N CYS A 73 12.05 26.80 -7.49
CA CYS A 73 11.18 27.70 -8.23
C CYS A 73 11.34 27.53 -9.75
N THR A 74 12.55 27.21 -10.22
CA THR A 74 12.82 26.88 -11.63
C THR A 74 12.06 25.62 -12.05
N LEU A 75 12.10 24.57 -11.21
CA LEU A 75 11.35 23.33 -11.45
C LEU A 75 9.84 23.57 -11.45
N LYS A 76 9.32 24.34 -10.47
CA LYS A 76 7.90 24.71 -10.41
C LYS A 76 7.43 25.47 -11.65
N ASN A 77 8.24 26.43 -12.11
CA ASN A 77 7.94 27.17 -13.33
C ASN A 77 7.95 26.25 -14.58
N ALA A 78 8.94 25.35 -14.68
CA ALA A 78 8.98 24.37 -15.76
C ALA A 78 7.73 23.47 -15.77
N GLN A 79 7.32 22.97 -14.60
CA GLN A 79 6.09 22.18 -14.45
C GLN A 79 4.86 22.97 -14.89
N ASN A 80 4.72 24.23 -14.47
CA ASN A 80 3.59 25.08 -14.86
C ASN A 80 3.55 25.33 -16.37
N LYS A 81 4.71 25.55 -17.02
CA LYS A 81 4.80 25.69 -18.48
C LYS A 81 4.39 24.41 -19.21
N THR A 82 4.82 23.25 -18.72
CA THR A 82 4.40 21.96 -19.26
C THR A 82 2.90 21.78 -19.11
N LYS A 83 2.33 22.05 -17.92
CA LYS A 83 0.87 22.00 -17.68
C LYS A 83 0.10 22.92 -18.62
N ALA A 84 0.53 24.17 -18.78
CA ALA A 84 -0.10 25.13 -19.68
C ALA A 84 -0.04 24.66 -21.15
N THR A 85 1.08 24.05 -21.56
CA THR A 85 1.24 23.52 -22.91
C THR A 85 0.36 22.29 -23.15
N CYS A 86 0.30 21.36 -22.19
CA CYS A 86 -0.59 20.22 -22.24
C CYS A 86 -2.06 20.65 -22.25
N MET A 87 -2.42 21.65 -21.43
CA MET A 87 -3.78 22.18 -21.38
C MET A 87 -4.17 22.81 -22.71
N LYS A 88 -3.25 23.59 -23.32
CA LYS A 88 -3.48 24.20 -24.64
C LYS A 88 -3.63 23.15 -25.75
N ASN A 89 -2.80 22.12 -25.76
CA ASN A 89 -2.74 21.17 -26.88
C ASN A 89 -3.74 20.03 -26.75
N TYR A 90 -4.10 19.64 -25.53
CA TYR A 90 -4.86 18.42 -25.26
C TYR A 90 -6.07 18.65 -24.34
N GLY A 91 -6.25 19.85 -23.78
CA GLY A 91 -7.34 20.13 -22.83
C GLY A 91 -7.13 19.53 -21.44
N PHE A 92 -5.94 19.00 -21.14
CA PHE A 92 -5.61 18.34 -19.87
C PHE A 92 -4.29 18.85 -19.28
N GLU A 93 -4.15 18.85 -17.95
CA GLU A 93 -2.88 19.24 -17.30
C GLU A 93 -1.72 18.31 -17.63
N HIS A 94 -2.03 17.05 -17.96
CA HIS A 94 -1.05 16.02 -18.28
C HIS A 94 -1.43 15.29 -19.56
N ALA A 95 -0.46 15.07 -20.45
CA ALA A 95 -0.70 14.42 -21.74
C ALA A 95 -1.39 13.06 -21.61
N LEU A 96 -1.00 12.23 -20.63
CA LEU A 96 -1.59 10.91 -20.40
C LEU A 96 -3.01 10.94 -19.78
N GLN A 97 -3.58 12.11 -19.50
CA GLN A 97 -5.01 12.22 -19.18
C GLN A 97 -5.87 12.20 -20.45
N SER A 98 -5.31 12.60 -21.60
CA SER A 98 -6.01 12.50 -22.88
C SER A 98 -6.24 11.04 -23.26
N PRO A 99 -7.49 10.61 -23.51
CA PRO A 99 -7.80 9.25 -23.96
C PRO A 99 -7.07 8.89 -25.26
N GLU A 100 -6.94 9.83 -26.19
CA GLU A 100 -6.27 9.64 -27.48
C GLU A 100 -4.78 9.32 -27.31
N ILE A 101 -4.10 10.07 -26.43
CA ILE A 101 -2.67 9.83 -26.16
C ILE A 101 -2.47 8.49 -25.45
N ARG A 102 -3.38 8.13 -24.54
CA ARG A 102 -3.35 6.81 -23.88
C ARG A 102 -3.54 5.69 -24.89
N GLN A 103 -4.49 5.82 -25.81
CA GLN A 103 -4.74 4.81 -26.83
C GLN A 103 -3.54 4.67 -27.77
N LYS A 104 -3.01 5.79 -28.27
CA LYS A 104 -1.81 5.78 -29.12
C LYS A 104 -0.61 5.10 -28.44
N ALA A 105 -0.43 5.32 -27.13
CA ALA A 105 0.61 4.66 -26.36
C ALA A 105 0.40 3.14 -26.26
N LYS A 106 -0.85 2.68 -26.11
CA LYS A 106 -1.20 1.26 -26.16
C LYS A 106 -0.95 0.66 -27.53
N ASP A 107 -1.41 1.33 -28.59
CA ASP A 107 -1.24 0.86 -29.97
C ASP A 107 0.24 0.71 -30.33
N THR A 108 1.08 1.67 -29.90
CA THR A 108 2.53 1.60 -30.09
C THR A 108 3.16 0.43 -29.33
N CYS A 109 2.68 0.13 -28.12
CA CYS A 109 3.17 -1.04 -27.37
C CYS A 109 2.70 -2.36 -28.00
N MET A 110 1.46 -2.41 -28.50
CA MET A 110 0.91 -3.54 -29.23
C MET A 110 1.72 -3.81 -30.51
N GLU A 111 2.01 -2.78 -31.30
CA GLU A 111 2.81 -2.89 -32.52
C GLU A 111 4.23 -3.41 -32.24
N LYS A 112 4.89 -2.89 -31.20
CA LYS A 112 6.29 -3.23 -30.91
C LYS A 112 6.49 -4.53 -30.14
N TYR A 113 5.55 -4.86 -29.26
CA TYR A 113 5.74 -5.92 -28.26
C TYR A 113 4.57 -6.92 -28.20
N GLY A 114 3.53 -6.74 -29.00
CA GLY A 114 2.33 -7.58 -28.98
C GLY A 114 1.50 -7.48 -27.71
N VAL A 115 1.77 -6.50 -26.84
CA VAL A 115 1.12 -6.31 -25.54
C VAL A 115 0.78 -4.84 -25.29
N GLU A 116 -0.30 -4.56 -24.55
CA GLU A 116 -0.77 -3.19 -24.30
C GLU A 116 0.22 -2.37 -23.45
N ASN A 117 1.05 -3.05 -22.67
CA ASN A 117 2.07 -2.43 -21.83
C ASN A 117 3.38 -3.20 -21.97
N ALA A 118 4.46 -2.49 -22.26
CA ALA A 118 5.81 -3.04 -22.38
C ALA A 118 6.19 -3.99 -21.23
N LEU A 119 5.80 -3.71 -19.98
CA LEU A 119 6.11 -4.57 -18.83
C LEU A 119 5.33 -5.89 -18.78
N GLN A 120 4.35 -6.09 -19.66
CA GLN A 120 3.66 -7.38 -19.84
C GLN A 120 4.45 -8.30 -20.78
N SER A 121 5.32 -7.74 -21.63
CA SER A 121 6.13 -8.53 -22.56
C SER A 121 7.08 -9.44 -21.76
N PRO A 122 7.06 -10.77 -21.98
CA PRO A 122 7.97 -11.70 -21.33
C PRO A 122 9.44 -11.34 -21.54
N GLU A 123 9.79 -10.88 -22.74
CA GLU A 123 11.16 -10.48 -23.09
C GLU A 123 11.64 -9.29 -22.24
N ILE A 124 10.81 -8.25 -22.09
CA ILE A 124 11.15 -7.07 -21.29
C ILE A 124 11.24 -7.44 -19.81
N ARG A 125 10.35 -8.31 -19.33
CA ARG A 125 10.41 -8.82 -17.96
C ARG A 125 11.68 -9.61 -17.69
N GLN A 126 12.11 -10.44 -18.64
CA GLN A 126 13.34 -11.22 -18.50
C GLN A 126 14.57 -10.30 -18.48
N LYS A 127 14.67 -9.36 -19.42
CA LYS A 127 15.78 -8.36 -19.43
C LYS A 127 15.86 -7.57 -18.13
N ALA A 128 14.71 -7.22 -17.53
CA ALA A 128 14.67 -6.54 -16.23
C ALA A 128 15.20 -7.42 -15.09
N LYS A 129 14.86 -8.73 -15.09
CA LYS A 129 15.40 -9.71 -14.14
C LYS A 129 16.90 -9.89 -14.32
N ASP A 130 17.37 -10.07 -15.55
CA ASP A 130 18.79 -10.28 -15.87
C ASP A 130 19.61 -9.07 -15.41
N THR A 131 19.11 -7.85 -15.65
CA THR A 131 19.75 -6.61 -15.17
C THR A 131 19.81 -6.55 -13.64
N CYS A 132 18.76 -7.01 -12.95
CA CYS A 132 18.75 -7.06 -11.48
C CYS A 132 19.71 -8.13 -10.94
N MET A 133 19.76 -9.29 -11.59
CA MET A 133 20.71 -10.37 -11.28
C MET A 133 22.16 -9.90 -11.45
N GLU A 134 22.48 -9.24 -12.56
CA GLU A 134 23.82 -8.70 -12.83
C GLU A 134 24.25 -7.67 -11.77
N LYS A 135 23.36 -6.73 -11.42
CA LYS A 135 23.70 -5.62 -10.53
C LYS A 135 23.62 -5.95 -9.04
N TYR A 136 22.73 -6.86 -8.66
CA TYR A 136 22.36 -7.07 -7.26
C TYR A 136 22.38 -8.54 -6.85
N GLY A 137 22.64 -9.48 -7.76
CA GLY A 137 22.64 -10.92 -7.49
C GLY A 137 21.26 -11.52 -7.20
N VAL A 138 20.18 -10.75 -7.40
CA VAL A 138 18.79 -11.14 -7.09
C VAL A 138 17.84 -10.71 -8.20
N GLU A 139 16.76 -11.46 -8.41
CA GLU A 139 15.81 -11.19 -9.51
C GLU A 139 15.07 -9.86 -9.35
N ASN A 140 14.92 -9.39 -8.12
CA ASN A 140 14.26 -8.13 -7.81
C ASN A 140 15.15 -7.30 -6.88
N ALA A 141 15.45 -6.06 -7.27
CA ALA A 141 16.28 -5.15 -6.48
C ALA A 141 15.84 -5.03 -5.00
N LEU A 142 14.55 -5.12 -4.70
CA LEU A 142 14.04 -5.05 -3.33
C LEU A 142 14.35 -6.28 -2.47
N GLN A 143 14.80 -7.39 -3.07
CA GLN A 143 15.29 -8.56 -2.34
C GLN A 143 16.72 -8.36 -1.84
N SER A 144 17.50 -7.49 -2.48
CA SER A 144 18.90 -7.24 -2.13
C SER A 144 18.99 -6.55 -0.78
N GLU A 145 19.74 -7.13 0.16
CA GLU A 145 19.95 -6.55 1.49
C GLU A 145 20.59 -5.15 1.41
N LYS A 146 21.55 -4.95 0.50
CA LYS A 146 22.16 -3.64 0.24
C LYS A 146 21.12 -2.57 -0.15
N VAL A 147 20.09 -2.94 -0.90
CA VAL A 147 19.01 -2.02 -1.29
C VAL A 147 18.08 -1.75 -0.11
N LYS A 148 17.75 -2.78 0.68
CA LYS A 148 16.91 -2.64 1.89
C LYS A 148 17.57 -1.77 2.94
N GLU A 149 18.85 -1.98 3.23
CA GLU A 149 19.62 -1.16 4.19
C GLU A 149 19.66 0.29 3.74
N ARG A 150 20.02 0.55 2.48
CA ARG A 150 20.02 1.92 1.95
C ARG A 150 18.66 2.61 2.04
N MET A 151 17.56 1.86 1.85
CA MET A 151 16.20 2.39 2.05
C MET A 151 15.93 2.76 3.51
N LYS A 152 16.36 1.92 4.46
CA LYS A 152 16.26 2.20 5.90
C LYS A 152 17.08 3.42 6.29
N ASP A 153 18.34 3.50 5.86
CA ASP A 153 19.22 4.64 6.15
C ASP A 153 18.63 5.95 5.64
N THR A 154 18.09 5.95 4.42
CA THR A 154 17.44 7.13 3.85
C THR A 154 16.19 7.53 4.64
N CYS A 155 15.43 6.56 5.15
CA CYS A 155 14.25 6.83 5.99
C CYS A 155 14.65 7.34 7.38
N MET A 156 15.71 6.77 7.97
CA MET A 156 16.28 7.20 9.24
C MET A 156 16.80 8.64 9.14
N GLU A 157 17.60 8.95 8.11
CA GLU A 157 18.14 10.30 7.88
C GLU A 157 17.04 11.35 7.72
N LYS A 158 15.98 11.04 6.97
CA LYS A 158 14.93 12.02 6.65
C LYS A 158 13.82 12.11 7.67
N TYR A 159 13.50 11.01 8.35
CA TYR A 159 12.29 10.89 9.15
C TYR A 159 12.52 10.32 10.55
N GLY A 160 13.75 9.95 10.90
CA GLY A 160 14.11 9.37 12.20
C GLY A 160 13.52 7.97 12.46
N VAL A 161 12.99 7.30 11.43
CA VAL A 161 12.33 5.99 11.54
C VAL A 161 12.74 5.08 10.37
N GLU A 162 12.81 3.77 10.59
CA GLU A 162 13.21 2.80 9.55
C GLU A 162 12.25 2.76 8.37
N ASN A 163 10.97 3.06 8.61
CA ASN A 163 9.95 3.10 7.58
C ASN A 163 9.22 4.44 7.63
N ALA A 164 9.24 5.17 6.52
CA ALA A 164 8.59 6.48 6.40
C ALA A 164 7.11 6.48 6.84
N SER A 165 6.39 5.38 6.72
CA SER A 165 5.00 5.28 7.17
C SER A 165 4.80 5.29 8.70
N GLN A 166 5.85 5.01 9.47
CA GLN A 166 5.85 5.09 10.94
C GLN A 166 6.04 6.53 11.43
N SER A 167 6.60 7.41 10.60
CA SER A 167 6.83 8.82 10.93
C SER A 167 5.51 9.53 11.15
N GLU A 168 5.39 10.23 12.28
CA GLU A 168 4.17 10.94 12.64
C GLU A 168 3.82 12.05 11.64
N GLN A 169 4.85 12.72 11.11
CA GLN A 169 4.70 13.70 10.03
C GLN A 169 4.01 13.10 8.79
N ILE A 170 4.39 11.88 8.40
CA ILE A 170 3.83 11.20 7.23
C ILE A 170 2.42 10.67 7.53
N LYS A 171 2.15 10.19 8.74
CA LYS A 171 0.80 9.79 9.16
C LYS A 171 -0.16 10.98 9.13
N GLN A 172 0.24 12.11 9.70
CA GLN A 172 -0.60 13.31 9.71
C GLN A 172 -0.87 13.80 8.28
N LYS A 173 0.17 13.85 7.43
CA LYS A 173 0.00 14.24 6.02
C LYS A 173 -0.97 13.34 5.25
N LYS A 174 -0.99 12.03 5.54
CA LYS A 174 -1.97 11.09 4.97
C LYS A 174 -3.38 11.44 5.42
N ILE A 175 -3.57 11.71 6.72
CA ILE A 175 -4.86 12.11 7.29
C ILE A 175 -5.34 13.42 6.66
N ASP A 176 -4.50 14.46 6.62
CA ASP A 176 -4.84 15.77 6.06
C ASP A 176 -5.26 15.66 4.59
N THR A 177 -4.56 14.83 3.82
CA THR A 177 -4.90 14.58 2.41
C THR A 177 -6.24 13.86 2.27
N CYS A 178 -6.54 12.89 3.14
CA CYS A 178 -7.82 12.19 3.12
C CYS A 178 -8.96 13.11 3.58
N MET A 179 -8.74 13.92 4.60
CA MET A 179 -9.69 14.93 5.07
C MET A 179 -9.99 15.94 3.96
N LYS A 180 -8.96 16.46 3.28
CA LYS A 180 -9.12 17.40 2.17
C LYS A 180 -9.93 16.83 1.01
N ASN A 181 -9.67 15.58 0.64
CA ASN A 181 -10.28 14.98 -0.57
C ASN A 181 -11.64 14.33 -0.30
N TYR A 182 -11.86 13.81 0.91
CA TYR A 182 -12.99 12.94 1.23
C TYR A 182 -13.71 13.31 2.54
N GLY A 183 -13.25 14.31 3.30
CA GLY A 183 -13.85 14.72 4.58
C GLY A 183 -13.64 13.72 5.72
N VAL A 184 -12.88 12.63 5.50
CA VAL A 184 -12.68 11.54 6.47
C VAL A 184 -11.20 11.19 6.61
N LYS A 185 -10.80 10.64 7.77
CA LYS A 185 -9.40 10.30 8.06
C LYS A 185 -8.89 9.11 7.25
N ASN A 186 -9.78 8.22 6.85
CA ASN A 186 -9.47 7.04 6.04
C ASN A 186 -10.37 7.00 4.81
N PRO A 187 -9.84 6.85 3.58
CA PRO A 187 -10.66 6.77 2.36
C PRO A 187 -11.76 5.71 2.42
N GLY A 188 -11.53 4.57 3.09
CA GLY A 188 -12.55 3.51 3.22
C GLY A 188 -13.76 3.88 4.08
N GLN A 189 -13.69 4.97 4.86
CA GLN A 189 -14.83 5.51 5.61
C GLN A 189 -15.74 6.38 4.74
N SER A 190 -15.24 6.90 3.62
CA SER A 190 -15.99 7.79 2.73
C SER A 190 -17.03 7.00 1.95
N GLU A 191 -18.29 7.41 2.04
CA GLU A 191 -19.38 6.72 1.36
C GLU A 191 -19.20 6.74 -0.17
N LYS A 192 -18.75 7.88 -0.70
CA LYS A 192 -18.38 8.02 -2.13
C LYS A 192 -17.32 7.00 -2.58
N VAL A 193 -16.36 6.66 -1.72
CA VAL A 193 -15.33 5.66 -2.04
C VAL A 193 -15.92 4.26 -2.00
N LYS A 194 -16.78 3.96 -1.01
CA LYS A 194 -17.46 2.66 -0.91
C LYS A 194 -18.40 2.40 -2.09
N GLU A 195 -19.23 3.37 -2.46
CA GLU A 195 -20.14 3.28 -3.61
C GLU A 195 -19.35 3.02 -4.89
N ARG A 196 -18.30 3.81 -5.16
CA ARG A 196 -17.44 3.59 -6.33
C ARG A 196 -16.80 2.20 -6.36
N MET A 197 -16.41 1.67 -5.19
CA MET A 197 -15.89 0.30 -5.10
C MET A 197 -16.96 -0.74 -5.45
N LYS A 198 -18.20 -0.56 -4.97
CA LYS A 198 -19.33 -1.42 -5.31
C LYS A 198 -19.65 -1.36 -6.80
N ASP A 199 -19.76 -0.18 -7.39
CA ASP A 199 -20.04 0.01 -8.82
C ASP A 199 -18.99 -0.70 -9.68
N THR A 200 -17.71 -0.55 -9.33
CA THR A 200 -16.62 -1.21 -10.05
C THR A 200 -16.70 -2.73 -9.93
N CYS A 201 -17.08 -3.26 -8.76
CA CYS A 201 -17.25 -4.70 -8.58
C CYS A 201 -18.48 -5.23 -9.31
N MET A 202 -19.58 -4.47 -9.33
CA MET A 202 -20.78 -4.78 -10.08
C MET A 202 -20.50 -4.81 -11.59
N GLU A 203 -19.84 -3.78 -12.12
CA GLU A 203 -19.48 -3.69 -13.54
C GLU A 203 -18.59 -4.86 -13.99
N LYS A 204 -17.59 -5.22 -13.17
CA LYS A 204 -16.60 -6.25 -13.56
C LYS A 204 -17.01 -7.67 -13.24
N TYR A 205 -17.78 -7.88 -12.17
CA TYR A 205 -18.01 -9.20 -11.58
C TYR A 205 -19.48 -9.49 -11.29
N GLY A 206 -20.39 -8.53 -11.51
CA GLY A 206 -21.83 -8.70 -11.24
C GLY A 206 -22.20 -8.80 -9.76
N VAL A 207 -21.26 -8.52 -8.84
CA VAL A 207 -21.46 -8.65 -7.39
C VAL A 207 -20.88 -7.42 -6.66
N GLU A 208 -21.46 -7.06 -5.52
CA GLU A 208 -21.02 -5.87 -4.75
C GLU A 208 -19.61 -6.03 -4.17
N ASN A 209 -19.17 -7.26 -3.93
CA ASN A 209 -17.84 -7.55 -3.42
C ASN A 209 -17.18 -8.62 -4.30
N ALA A 210 -15.98 -8.33 -4.81
CA ALA A 210 -15.21 -9.27 -5.63
C ALA A 210 -15.01 -10.65 -4.98
N SER A 211 -15.01 -10.77 -3.65
CA SER A 211 -14.91 -12.08 -2.97
C SER A 211 -16.18 -12.95 -3.09
N GLN A 212 -17.33 -12.36 -3.39
CA GLN A 212 -18.59 -13.09 -3.62
C GLN A 212 -18.64 -13.71 -5.02
N SER A 213 -17.88 -13.17 -5.97
CA SER A 213 -17.82 -13.64 -7.35
C SER A 213 -17.28 -15.07 -7.39
N GLU A 214 -18.04 -15.97 -8.00
CA GLU A 214 -17.66 -17.38 -8.09
C GLU A 214 -16.37 -17.57 -8.89
N GLN A 215 -16.18 -16.77 -9.94
CA GLN A 215 -14.93 -16.74 -10.70
C GLN A 215 -13.72 -16.44 -9.83
N ILE A 216 -13.84 -15.48 -8.90
CA ILE A 216 -12.75 -15.10 -8.00
C ILE A 216 -12.52 -16.17 -6.92
N LYS A 217 -13.59 -16.79 -6.41
CA LYS A 217 -13.46 -17.91 -5.46
C LYS A 217 -12.73 -19.09 -6.10
N GLN A 218 -13.14 -19.51 -7.30
CA GLN A 218 -12.51 -20.61 -8.00
C GLN A 218 -11.03 -20.31 -8.30
N LYS A 219 -10.72 -19.10 -8.79
CA LYS A 219 -9.34 -18.70 -9.05
C LYS A 219 -8.43 -18.76 -7.80
N LYS A 220 -8.98 -18.44 -6.61
CA LYS A 220 -8.25 -18.58 -5.34
C LYS A 220 -7.97 -20.05 -5.02
N ILE A 221 -8.96 -20.92 -5.20
CA ILE A 221 -8.83 -22.37 -4.99
C ILE A 221 -7.78 -22.93 -5.96
N ASP A 222 -7.88 -22.64 -7.26
CA ASP A 222 -6.95 -23.15 -8.28
C ASP A 222 -5.51 -22.73 -7.99
N THR A 223 -5.31 -21.48 -7.57
CA THR A 223 -3.99 -20.96 -7.21
C THR A 223 -3.43 -21.68 -5.97
N CYS A 224 -4.27 -21.92 -4.97
CA CYS A 224 -3.88 -22.64 -3.77
C CYS A 224 -3.57 -24.11 -4.07
N MET A 225 -4.39 -24.76 -4.90
CA MET A 225 -4.17 -26.13 -5.38
C MET A 225 -2.86 -26.25 -6.16
N LYS A 226 -2.58 -25.32 -7.07
CA LYS A 226 -1.35 -25.29 -7.85
C LYS A 226 -0.10 -25.16 -6.97
N ASN A 227 -0.15 -24.31 -5.95
CA ASN A 227 1.02 -23.99 -5.14
C ASN A 227 1.21 -24.93 -3.94
N HIS A 228 0.13 -25.49 -3.41
CA HIS A 228 0.13 -26.19 -2.12
C HIS A 228 -0.64 -27.52 -2.13
N GLY A 229 -1.23 -27.92 -3.26
CA GLY A 229 -2.01 -29.16 -3.38
C GLY A 229 -3.33 -29.20 -2.59
N VAL A 230 -3.70 -28.08 -1.97
CA VAL A 230 -4.89 -27.96 -1.12
C VAL A 230 -5.74 -26.77 -1.54
N SER A 231 -7.05 -26.86 -1.28
CA SER A 231 -8.01 -25.80 -1.66
C SER A 231 -7.87 -24.53 -0.82
N TYR A 232 -7.43 -24.67 0.43
CA TYR A 232 -7.22 -23.55 1.35
C TYR A 232 -5.84 -23.63 2.00
N PRO A 233 -5.10 -22.51 2.15
CA PRO A 233 -3.73 -22.53 2.67
C PRO A 233 -3.61 -23.17 4.06
N CYS A 234 -4.60 -22.96 4.93
CA CYS A 234 -4.60 -23.51 6.29
C CYS A 234 -4.80 -25.03 6.35
N GLN A 235 -5.16 -25.68 5.23
CA GLN A 235 -5.21 -27.15 5.14
C GLN A 235 -3.83 -27.76 4.88
N SER A 236 -2.89 -26.99 4.30
CA SER A 236 -1.54 -27.46 4.01
C SER A 236 -0.77 -27.66 5.31
N GLU A 237 -0.26 -28.87 5.52
CA GLU A 237 0.49 -29.19 6.74
C GLU A 237 1.79 -28.37 6.83
N GLN A 238 2.48 -28.16 5.69
CA GLN A 238 3.66 -27.30 5.60
C GLN A 238 3.38 -25.87 6.09
N ILE A 239 2.21 -25.31 5.77
CA ILE A 239 1.84 -23.97 6.21
C ILE A 239 1.52 -23.96 7.70
N LYS A 240 0.85 -24.99 8.22
CA LYS A 240 0.57 -25.11 9.66
C LYS A 240 1.85 -25.24 10.48
N GLU A 241 2.79 -26.07 10.05
CA GLU A 241 4.09 -26.23 10.71
C GLU A 241 4.86 -24.92 10.72
N ARG A 242 4.98 -24.24 9.57
CA ARG A 242 5.64 -22.93 9.48
C ARG A 242 4.99 -21.88 10.40
N MET A 243 3.66 -21.90 10.53
CA MET A 243 2.95 -21.02 11.46
C MET A 243 3.30 -21.31 12.92
N LYS A 244 3.40 -22.60 13.30
CA LYS A 244 3.84 -23.02 14.64
C LYS A 244 5.28 -22.60 14.91
N ASP A 245 6.20 -22.87 13.99
CA ASP A 245 7.62 -22.51 14.12
C ASP A 245 7.80 -21.01 14.34
N THR A 246 7.09 -20.19 13.55
CA THR A 246 7.12 -18.73 13.69
C THR A 246 6.58 -18.28 15.05
N CYS A 247 5.56 -18.96 15.59
CA CYS A 247 5.03 -18.65 16.92
C CYS A 247 6.02 -19.05 18.03
N ILE A 248 6.67 -20.21 17.89
CA ILE A 248 7.69 -20.68 18.84
C ILE A 248 8.89 -19.73 18.83
N GLU A 249 9.40 -19.37 17.65
CA GLU A 249 10.54 -18.45 17.50
C GLU A 249 10.29 -17.09 18.16
N LYS A 250 9.10 -16.52 17.95
CA LYS A 250 8.77 -15.17 18.42
C LYS A 250 8.24 -15.11 19.85
N TYR A 251 7.53 -16.13 20.29
CA TYR A 251 6.76 -16.10 21.54
C TYR A 251 7.03 -17.29 22.47
N GLY A 252 7.87 -18.24 22.07
CA GLY A 252 8.18 -19.45 22.85
C GLY A 252 7.01 -20.43 23.02
N VAL A 253 5.92 -20.24 22.26
CA VAL A 253 4.69 -21.04 22.37
C VAL A 253 4.18 -21.44 20.99
N GLU A 254 3.54 -22.60 20.89
CA GLU A 254 2.98 -23.10 19.62
C GLU A 254 1.84 -22.24 19.09
N ASN A 255 1.09 -21.59 19.99
CA ASN A 255 -0.01 -20.71 19.64
C ASN A 255 0.12 -19.39 20.37
N VAL A 256 0.05 -18.27 19.63
CA VAL A 256 0.11 -16.90 20.16
C VAL A 256 -0.88 -16.64 21.29
N SER A 257 -2.04 -17.33 21.33
CA SER A 257 -3.01 -17.18 22.42
C SER A 257 -2.55 -17.78 23.74
N GLN A 258 -1.56 -18.67 23.73
CA GLN A 258 -0.97 -19.27 24.94
C GLN A 258 0.09 -18.37 25.57
N SER A 259 0.68 -17.44 24.80
CA SER A 259 1.71 -16.53 25.27
C SER A 259 1.22 -15.71 26.49
N PRO A 260 1.92 -15.78 27.64
CA PRO A 260 1.54 -15.03 28.83
C PRO A 260 1.48 -13.52 28.60
N GLU A 261 2.44 -12.98 27.83
CA GLU A 261 2.50 -11.56 27.49
C GLU A 261 1.26 -11.11 26.71
N ILE A 262 0.84 -11.89 25.72
CA ILE A 262 -0.34 -11.59 24.91
C ILE A 262 -1.62 -11.72 25.74
N LYS A 263 -1.70 -12.70 26.65
CA LYS A 263 -2.82 -12.84 27.60
C LYS A 263 -2.92 -11.61 28.50
N GLN A 264 -1.81 -11.15 29.07
CA GLN A 264 -1.80 -9.96 29.92
C GLN A 264 -2.19 -8.69 29.15
N LYS A 265 -1.68 -8.51 27.92
CA LYS A 265 -2.08 -7.37 27.06
C LYS A 265 -3.59 -7.36 26.76
N LYS A 266 -4.18 -8.53 26.54
CA LYS A 266 -5.63 -8.68 26.37
C LYS A 266 -6.39 -8.25 27.62
N ILE A 267 -5.99 -8.74 28.79
CA ILE A 267 -6.60 -8.37 30.08
C ILE A 267 -6.47 -6.86 30.33
N TYR A 268 -5.28 -6.29 30.16
CA TYR A 268 -5.06 -4.85 30.33
C TYR A 268 -5.99 -4.00 29.43
N THR A 269 -6.14 -4.40 28.16
CA THR A 269 -7.03 -3.69 27.22
C THR A 269 -8.49 -3.81 27.63
N CYS A 270 -8.92 -4.98 28.10
CA CYS A 270 -10.29 -5.19 28.58
C CYS A 270 -10.55 -4.41 29.87
N MET A 271 -9.60 -4.37 30.80
CA MET A 271 -9.67 -3.56 32.01
C MET A 271 -9.74 -2.06 31.69
N LYS A 272 -8.93 -1.58 30.74
CA LYS A 272 -8.95 -0.17 30.31
C LYS A 272 -10.28 0.25 29.71
N ASN A 273 -10.87 -0.59 28.84
CA ASN A 273 -12.06 -0.22 28.08
C ASN A 273 -13.37 -0.58 28.80
N TYR A 274 -13.39 -1.70 29.51
CA TYR A 274 -14.60 -2.31 30.07
C TYR A 274 -14.54 -2.53 31.58
N LYS A 275 -13.41 -2.20 32.24
CA LYS A 275 -13.18 -2.40 33.69
C LYS A 275 -13.33 -3.85 34.19
N VAL A 276 -13.29 -4.80 33.27
CA VAL A 276 -13.38 -6.25 33.53
C VAL A 276 -12.31 -6.97 32.73
N GLU A 277 -11.87 -8.14 33.21
CA GLU A 277 -10.82 -8.91 32.56
C GLU A 277 -11.30 -9.55 31.25
N ASN A 278 -12.58 -9.90 31.20
CA ASN A 278 -13.24 -10.46 30.03
C ASN A 278 -14.43 -9.57 29.63
N PRO A 279 -14.52 -9.11 28.36
CA PRO A 279 -15.63 -8.26 27.92
C PRO A 279 -17.02 -8.84 28.23
N PHE A 280 -17.17 -10.17 28.20
CA PHE A 280 -18.44 -10.84 28.51
C PHE A 280 -18.85 -10.79 29.99
N GLN A 281 -17.98 -10.31 30.89
CA GLN A 281 -18.32 -10.05 32.29
C GLN A 281 -18.99 -8.68 32.46
N SER A 282 -18.74 -7.73 31.55
CA SER A 282 -19.33 -6.39 31.60
C SER A 282 -20.83 -6.46 31.38
N SER A 283 -21.60 -5.84 32.30
CA SER A 283 -23.06 -5.71 32.17
C SER A 283 -23.44 -4.93 30.92
N GLU A 284 -22.70 -3.86 30.59
CA GLU A 284 -22.93 -3.05 29.39
C GLU A 284 -22.83 -3.88 28.11
N ILE A 285 -21.80 -4.72 27.99
CA ILE A 285 -21.63 -5.60 26.83
C ILE A 285 -22.75 -6.63 26.74
N LYS A 286 -23.19 -7.18 27.88
CA LYS A 286 -24.30 -8.13 27.91
C LYS A 286 -25.60 -7.51 27.40
N GLU A 287 -25.90 -6.27 27.80
CA GLU A 287 -27.09 -5.56 27.33
C GLU A 287 -26.99 -5.23 25.83
N ILE A 288 -25.84 -4.75 25.35
CA ILE A 288 -25.61 -4.53 23.90
C ILE A 288 -25.81 -5.82 23.09
N MET A 289 -25.39 -6.96 23.62
CA MET A 289 -25.60 -8.26 22.98
C MET A 289 -27.08 -8.63 22.90
N LYS A 290 -27.85 -8.42 23.98
CA LYS A 290 -29.30 -8.66 24.01
C LYS A 290 -30.03 -7.73 23.03
N ASP A 291 -29.73 -6.44 23.05
CA ASP A 291 -30.34 -5.44 22.14
C ASP A 291 -30.08 -5.80 20.67
N THR A 292 -28.87 -6.22 20.35
CA THR A 292 -28.51 -6.66 18.99
C THR A 292 -29.26 -7.92 18.60
N SER A 293 -29.40 -8.89 19.51
CA SER A 293 -30.17 -10.11 19.28
C SER A 293 -31.66 -9.82 19.09
N MET A 294 -32.24 -8.96 19.95
CA MET A 294 -33.61 -8.50 19.86
C MET A 294 -33.89 -7.80 18.53
N LYS A 295 -33.01 -6.89 18.11
CA LYS A 295 -33.14 -6.18 16.83
C LYS A 295 -33.10 -7.12 15.62
N LYS A 296 -32.25 -8.15 15.68
CA LYS A 296 -32.00 -9.03 14.52
C LYS A 296 -32.95 -10.23 14.46
N TYR A 297 -33.33 -10.77 15.61
CA TYR A 297 -34.02 -12.06 15.72
C TYR A 297 -35.29 -11.99 16.57
N GLY A 298 -35.61 -10.85 17.18
CA GLY A 298 -36.79 -10.68 18.04
C GLY A 298 -36.70 -11.39 19.41
N VAL A 299 -35.55 -11.97 19.74
CA VAL A 299 -35.32 -12.74 20.97
C VAL A 299 -34.01 -12.31 21.64
N GLU A 300 -33.94 -12.43 22.98
CA GLU A 300 -32.77 -12.01 23.75
C GLU A 300 -31.53 -12.85 23.42
N TYR A 301 -31.72 -14.13 23.15
CA TYR A 301 -30.64 -15.07 22.82
C TYR A 301 -30.90 -15.74 21.47
N PRO A 302 -29.91 -15.81 20.57
CA PRO A 302 -30.11 -16.39 19.23
C PRO A 302 -30.67 -17.82 19.21
N MET A 303 -30.35 -18.65 20.22
CA MET A 303 -30.87 -20.03 20.33
C MET A 303 -32.36 -20.11 20.67
N GLN A 304 -32.98 -19.02 21.12
CA GLN A 304 -34.43 -18.94 21.33
C GLN A 304 -35.17 -18.73 20.00
N ASN A 305 -34.48 -18.30 18.94
CA ASN A 305 -35.08 -18.19 17.61
C ASN A 305 -35.27 -19.61 17.04
N PRO A 306 -36.51 -20.01 16.68
CA PRO A 306 -36.79 -21.36 16.21
C PRO A 306 -35.96 -21.78 14.99
N GLU A 307 -35.76 -20.89 14.01
CA GLU A 307 -34.99 -21.19 12.80
C GLU A 307 -33.51 -21.48 13.12
N ILE A 308 -32.92 -20.70 14.03
CA ILE A 308 -31.53 -20.91 14.47
C ILE A 308 -31.42 -22.20 15.27
N SER A 309 -32.36 -22.45 16.17
CA SER A 309 -32.41 -23.66 16.98
C SER A 309 -32.53 -24.90 16.12
N GLU A 310 -33.49 -24.93 15.18
CA GLU A 310 -33.71 -26.02 14.24
C GLU A 310 -32.48 -26.25 13.36
N LYS A 311 -31.88 -25.19 12.82
CA LYS A 311 -30.64 -25.30 12.04
C LYS A 311 -29.49 -25.89 12.87
N SER A 312 -29.37 -25.49 14.13
CA SER A 312 -28.36 -26.05 15.04
C SER A 312 -28.65 -27.53 15.31
N MET A 313 -29.91 -27.89 15.52
CA MET A 313 -30.35 -29.26 15.76
C MET A 313 -30.07 -30.16 14.55
N LEU A 314 -30.46 -29.76 13.34
CA LEU A 314 -30.19 -30.52 12.11
C LEU A 314 -28.69 -30.77 11.92
N ASN A 315 -27.86 -29.77 12.22
CA ASN A 315 -26.41 -29.93 12.14
C ASN A 315 -25.84 -30.89 13.19
N SER A 316 -26.51 -31.06 14.34
CA SER A 316 -26.05 -31.97 15.41
C SER A 316 -26.16 -33.44 15.01
N TYR A 317 -27.07 -33.78 14.09
CA TYR A 317 -27.26 -35.14 13.59
C TYR A 317 -26.32 -35.50 12.43
N ASN A 318 -25.45 -34.58 12.00
CA ASN A 318 -24.52 -34.88 10.91
C ASN A 318 -23.46 -35.89 11.36
N TYR A 319 -23.37 -37.00 10.64
CA TYR A 319 -22.31 -37.99 10.83
C TYR A 319 -20.95 -37.38 10.47
N LYS A 320 -19.98 -37.63 11.34
CA LYS A 320 -18.57 -37.33 11.08
C LYS A 320 -17.83 -38.65 10.87
N ASN A 321 -16.85 -38.62 9.98
CA ASN A 321 -16.01 -39.78 9.70
C ASN A 321 -14.79 -39.77 10.62
N TYR A 322 -14.48 -40.91 11.23
CA TYR A 322 -13.24 -41.15 11.97
C TYR A 322 -12.48 -42.29 11.27
N ILE A 323 -11.20 -42.06 10.99
CA ILE A 323 -10.33 -43.06 10.37
C ILE A 323 -9.57 -43.76 11.51
N LEU A 324 -9.85 -45.06 11.71
CA LEU A 324 -9.14 -45.87 12.69
C LEU A 324 -7.68 -46.11 12.27
N PRO A 325 -6.77 -46.48 13.20
CA PRO A 325 -5.40 -46.85 12.85
C PRO A 325 -5.28 -47.99 11.84
N SER A 326 -6.31 -48.84 11.73
CA SER A 326 -6.42 -49.91 10.73
C SER A 326 -6.84 -49.42 9.33
N GLY A 327 -7.12 -48.12 9.16
CA GLY A 327 -7.62 -47.54 7.92
C GLY A 327 -9.14 -47.64 7.72
N LYS A 328 -9.86 -48.36 8.61
CA LYS A 328 -11.32 -48.46 8.56
C LYS A 328 -11.97 -47.13 8.97
N ILE A 329 -12.97 -46.70 8.20
CA ILE A 329 -13.76 -45.50 8.47
C ILE A 329 -14.98 -45.87 9.31
N ILE A 330 -15.19 -45.18 10.42
CA ILE A 330 -16.40 -45.28 11.25
C ILE A 330 -17.11 -43.92 11.31
N ASN A 331 -18.44 -43.96 11.37
CA ASN A 331 -19.26 -42.76 11.49
C ASN A 331 -19.64 -42.55 12.96
N TYR A 332 -19.61 -41.31 13.42
CA TYR A 332 -20.02 -40.94 14.80
C TYR A 332 -20.82 -39.64 14.81
N GLN A 333 -21.60 -39.42 15.88
CA GLN A 333 -22.49 -38.25 16.03
C GLN A 333 -22.28 -37.58 17.39
N GLY A 334 -21.40 -36.58 17.41
CA GLY A 334 -21.11 -35.80 18.61
C GLY A 334 -19.65 -35.84 19.00
N TYR A 335 -19.37 -36.41 20.17
CA TYR A 335 -18.08 -36.36 20.90
C TYR A 335 -17.44 -37.74 21.10
N GLU A 336 -17.95 -38.78 20.45
CA GLU A 336 -17.47 -40.15 20.55
C GLU A 336 -16.02 -40.28 20.09
N ASN A 337 -15.54 -39.38 19.22
CA ASN A 337 -14.14 -39.31 18.79
C ASN A 337 -13.16 -39.23 19.98
N PHE A 338 -13.50 -38.51 21.05
CA PHE A 338 -12.65 -38.41 22.23
C PHE A 338 -12.55 -39.75 22.98
N ALA A 339 -13.65 -40.49 23.04
CA ALA A 339 -13.66 -41.83 23.62
C ALA A 339 -12.86 -42.81 22.75
N ILE A 340 -13.05 -42.77 21.42
CA ILE A 340 -12.31 -43.58 20.45
C ILE A 340 -10.80 -43.33 20.58
N GLU A 341 -10.36 -42.06 20.62
CA GLU A 341 -8.95 -41.70 20.82
C GLU A 341 -8.40 -42.22 22.14
N ARG A 342 -9.18 -42.14 23.22
CA ARG A 342 -8.78 -42.66 24.52
C ARG A 342 -8.61 -44.18 24.50
N PHE A 343 -9.50 -44.90 23.83
CA PHE A 343 -9.40 -46.36 23.69
C PHE A 343 -8.24 -46.80 22.78
N ILE A 344 -7.93 -46.02 21.74
CA ILE A 344 -6.74 -46.25 20.90
C ILE A 344 -5.46 -46.04 21.70
N LYS A 345 -5.37 -44.94 22.46
CA LYS A 345 -4.20 -44.62 23.31
C LYS A 345 -3.99 -45.65 24.41
N ALA A 346 -5.07 -46.20 24.95
CA ALA A 346 -5.04 -47.24 25.97
C ALA A 346 -4.92 -48.67 25.39
N GLU A 347 -4.59 -48.81 24.09
CA GLU A 347 -4.36 -50.07 23.35
C GLU A 347 -5.54 -51.07 23.29
N TYR A 348 -6.71 -50.73 23.83
CA TYR A 348 -7.89 -51.62 23.82
C TYR A 348 -8.43 -51.93 22.41
N LEU A 349 -8.15 -51.08 21.42
CA LEU A 349 -8.66 -51.23 20.04
C LEU A 349 -7.65 -51.79 19.04
N ARG A 350 -6.41 -52.15 19.44
CA ARG A 350 -5.42 -52.77 18.53
C ARG A 350 -5.76 -54.22 18.13
N LYS A 351 -6.77 -54.84 18.73
CA LYS A 351 -7.14 -56.27 18.53
C LYS A 351 -8.36 -56.51 17.65
N ILE A 352 -8.91 -55.48 17.01
CA ILE A 352 -10.01 -55.68 16.04
C ILE A 352 -9.40 -55.64 14.64
N SER A 353 -8.77 -56.77 14.26
CA SER A 353 -8.29 -57.09 12.91
C SER A 353 -9.44 -57.52 12.01
#